data_AF-A0A934BY63-F1
#
_entry.id   AF-A0A934BY63-F1
#
_cell.length_a   1.000
_cell.length_b   1.000
_cell.length_c   1.000
_cell.angle_alpha   90.00
_cell.angle_beta   90.00
_cell.angle_gamma   90.00
#
_symmetry.space_group_name_H-M   'P 1'
#
loop_
_entity.id
_entity.type
_entity.pdbx_description
1 polymer ?
#
loop_
_entity_poly.entity_id
_entity_poly.type
_entity_poly.pdbx_seq_one_letter_code
_entity_poly.pdbx_strand_id
1 'polypeptide(L)'
;MDRAAKCCLAWLNPEQEFLPTGGYEVAHDTGRWWDAMLRFEAATGTQIPAHADAAMMRNLRTLTDNPAALLMNTARLPGPLEKIKVNPHNLRESLLACTALVRHRRSDWARQQGRKLVGTIHKLLDPDSQLNYEKLAVIAGGPLTTDQLMVQRSPAGQWFNATATTGRAIEAIVWFHEATGDARAMELAKRLAEVHLRHVIAPTGDVRAELRDPNHVGHTHSYCGTLRGLLLYGLASGDRQYVDVVAATYRKGLWGAAISHSGWTPHDQGKIRFADKVGDPIGEHASCGDVAQIALWLALRAGQTDLLDDVERLVRARLLPSQIVNPKNPRSDGAWGVYSHPFGQGAILDVFAAVLHSLADFHEHMVTRAANGALSVNLHFDIATPALTMRSKRGTNATLLITPKQCCDLRIRVPAWASRESVRLAIADKPLPLRWDGPFLVIARNNVTAGSAITLQHDLPQRQTVEEMPVSHRKFNLTWRGDEVVSCEPKVPIYPGKRPL
;
A
#
# COMPACT_ATOMS: atom_id res chain seq x y z
N MET A 1 4.39 -4.73 12.09
CA MET A 1 4.31 -3.25 12.02
C MET A 1 5.33 -2.60 12.97
N ASP A 2 5.35 -2.93 14.26
CA ASP A 2 6.27 -2.32 15.24
C ASP A 2 7.74 -2.27 14.81
N ARG A 3 8.26 -3.37 14.25
CA ARG A 3 9.65 -3.41 13.74
C ARG A 3 9.89 -2.39 12.62
N ALA A 4 8.91 -2.21 11.72
CA ALA A 4 9.00 -1.22 10.66
C ALA A 4 8.92 0.20 11.20
N ALA A 5 8.07 0.47 12.20
CA ALA A 5 8.01 1.78 12.85
C ALA A 5 9.33 2.11 13.58
N LYS A 6 9.94 1.12 14.24
CA LYS A 6 11.30 1.26 14.81
C LYS A 6 12.34 1.56 13.73
N CYS A 7 12.26 0.91 12.57
CA CYS A 7 13.09 1.23 11.41
C CYS A 7 12.89 2.67 10.94
N CYS A 8 11.64 3.13 10.79
CA CYS A 8 11.33 4.52 10.43
C CYS A 8 11.97 5.53 11.40
N LEU A 9 11.97 5.24 12.70
CA LEU A 9 12.64 6.08 13.71
C LEU A 9 14.16 6.02 13.57
N ALA A 10 14.74 4.84 13.32
CA ALA A 10 16.18 4.67 13.14
C ALA A 10 16.74 5.38 11.90
N TRP A 11 15.88 5.71 10.92
CA TRP A 11 16.26 6.48 9.73
C TRP A 11 16.35 7.99 9.96
N LEU A 12 15.82 8.50 11.07
CA LEU A 12 15.96 9.91 11.43
C LEU A 12 17.37 10.14 11.95
N ASN A 13 18.14 11.02 11.29
CA ASN A 13 19.53 11.28 11.66
C ASN A 13 19.64 12.44 12.67
N PRO A 14 19.99 12.21 13.95
CA PRO A 14 20.09 13.28 14.96
C PRO A 14 21.12 14.35 14.62
N GLU A 15 22.17 14.01 13.88
CA GLU A 15 23.23 14.95 13.43
C GLU A 15 22.78 15.83 12.27
N GLN A 16 21.67 15.49 11.62
CA GLN A 16 21.10 16.20 10.48
C GLN A 16 19.65 16.60 10.79
N GLU A 17 19.43 17.19 11.96
CA GLU A 17 18.13 17.71 12.39
C GLU A 17 16.99 16.68 12.39
N PHE A 18 17.32 15.39 12.60
CA PHE A 18 16.38 14.26 12.50
C PHE A 18 15.74 14.11 11.12
N LEU A 19 16.42 14.55 10.05
CA LEU A 19 15.95 14.31 8.68
C LEU A 19 16.06 12.81 8.32
N PRO A 20 15.10 12.27 7.53
CA PRO A 20 15.19 10.93 6.98
C PRO A 20 16.24 10.89 5.85
N THR A 21 17.50 10.66 6.19
CA THR A 21 18.61 10.72 5.22
C THR A 21 18.94 9.33 4.66
N GLY A 22 19.63 9.26 3.52
CA GLY A 22 20.04 7.99 2.90
C GLY A 22 18.96 7.26 2.09
N GLY A 23 17.81 7.91 1.85
CA GLY A 23 16.74 7.39 1.00
C GLY A 23 16.74 7.99 -0.40
N TYR A 24 15.56 8.06 -1.01
CA TYR A 24 15.39 8.58 -2.37
C TYR A 24 15.63 10.10 -2.40
N GLU A 25 14.88 10.82 -1.57
CA GLU A 25 14.91 12.28 -1.45
C GLU A 25 14.37 12.67 -0.07
N VAL A 26 15.09 13.50 0.68
CA VAL A 26 14.70 13.87 2.06
C VAL A 26 13.29 14.45 2.12
N ALA A 27 12.92 15.32 1.18
CA ALA A 27 11.58 15.87 1.10
C ALA A 27 10.51 14.79 0.85
N HIS A 28 10.73 13.91 -0.13
CA HIS A 28 9.85 12.78 -0.43
C HIS A 28 9.69 11.85 0.77
N ASP A 29 10.81 11.42 1.34
CA ASP A 29 10.89 10.50 2.47
C ASP A 29 10.24 11.09 3.73
N THR A 30 10.30 12.42 3.91
CA THR A 30 9.59 13.11 5.00
C THR A 30 8.07 12.96 4.87
N GLY A 31 7.52 13.08 3.66
CA GLY A 31 6.10 12.89 3.42
C GLY A 31 5.65 11.46 3.68
N ARG A 32 6.44 10.49 3.19
CA ARG A 32 6.23 9.06 3.42
C ARG A 32 6.29 8.67 4.89
N TRP A 33 7.28 9.19 5.60
CA TRP A 33 7.45 8.94 7.02
C TRP A 33 6.23 9.39 7.83
N TRP A 34 5.74 10.61 7.57
CA TRP A 34 4.57 11.15 8.27
C TRP A 34 3.30 10.33 8.03
N ASP A 35 3.03 9.96 6.78
CA ASP A 35 1.89 9.13 6.42
C ASP A 35 1.93 7.75 7.09
N ALA A 36 3.07 7.07 7.01
CA ALA A 36 3.23 5.72 7.57
C ALA A 36 3.19 5.72 9.11
N MET A 37 3.89 6.65 9.76
CA MET A 37 4.01 6.68 11.23
C MET A 37 2.71 7.09 11.92
N LEU A 38 1.95 8.04 11.36
CA LEU A 38 0.65 8.43 11.93
C LEU A 38 -0.42 7.35 11.77
N ARG A 39 -0.42 6.61 10.65
CA ARG A 39 -1.27 5.42 10.47
C ARG A 39 -0.89 4.30 11.42
N PHE A 40 0.41 4.06 11.60
CA PHE A 40 0.90 3.10 12.57
C PHE A 40 0.45 3.45 14.00
N GLU A 41 0.60 4.70 14.41
CA GLU A 41 0.15 5.16 15.73
C GLU A 41 -1.37 5.01 15.88
N ALA A 42 -2.15 5.38 14.86
CA ALA A 42 -3.61 5.24 14.89
C ALA A 42 -4.05 3.77 15.01
N ALA A 43 -3.40 2.87 14.27
CA ALA A 43 -3.74 1.46 14.26
C ALA A 43 -3.33 0.71 15.54
N THR A 44 -2.28 1.16 16.24
CA THR A 44 -1.67 0.41 17.36
C THR A 44 -1.78 1.12 18.71
N GLY A 45 -2.03 2.42 18.73
CA GLY A 45 -1.92 3.28 19.92
C GLY A 45 -0.48 3.63 20.32
N THR A 46 0.55 3.09 19.63
CA THR A 46 1.95 3.34 19.96
C THR A 46 2.36 4.74 19.48
N GLN A 47 2.61 5.63 20.42
CA GLN A 47 2.92 7.03 20.15
C GLN A 47 4.29 7.22 19.51
N ILE A 48 4.38 8.13 18.54
CA ILE A 48 5.65 8.65 18.04
C ILE A 48 6.39 9.37 19.19
N PRO A 49 7.70 9.13 19.40
CA PRO A 49 8.46 9.84 20.43
C PRO A 49 8.39 11.36 20.24
N ALA A 50 8.09 12.10 21.32
CA ALA A 50 7.82 13.54 21.25
C ALA A 50 8.95 14.37 20.60
N HIS A 51 10.21 14.00 20.81
CA HIS A 51 11.35 14.69 20.19
C HIS A 51 11.38 14.49 18.66
N ALA A 52 11.05 13.28 18.19
CA ALA A 52 11.01 12.94 16.77
C ALA A 52 9.81 13.61 16.09
N ASP A 53 8.63 13.57 16.71
CA ASP A 53 7.43 14.27 16.23
C ASP A 53 7.70 15.78 16.09
N ALA A 54 8.25 16.42 17.13
CA ALA A 54 8.57 17.85 17.10
C ALA A 54 9.63 18.21 16.05
N ALA A 55 10.69 17.40 15.90
CA ALA A 55 11.72 17.64 14.88
C ALA A 55 11.17 17.45 13.46
N MET A 56 10.45 16.37 13.21
CA MET A 56 9.82 16.10 11.92
C MET A 56 8.77 17.15 11.55
N MET A 57 8.09 17.76 12.53
CA MET A 57 7.16 18.86 12.28
C MET A 57 7.88 20.14 11.86
N ARG A 58 9.03 20.45 12.47
CA ARG A 58 9.89 21.56 12.02
C ARG A 58 10.40 21.32 10.61
N ASN A 59 10.92 20.12 10.33
CA ASN A 59 11.44 19.74 9.02
C ASN A 59 10.35 19.83 7.94
N LEU A 60 9.17 19.27 8.20
CA LEU A 60 8.04 19.34 7.27
C LEU A 60 7.64 20.79 6.97
N ARG A 61 7.58 21.67 7.97
CA ARG A 61 7.31 23.10 7.77
C ARG A 61 8.36 23.75 6.87
N THR A 62 9.65 23.51 7.15
CA THR A 62 10.75 24.09 6.37
C THR A 62 10.79 23.58 4.93
N LEU A 63 10.52 22.29 4.71
CA LEU A 63 10.50 21.64 3.39
C LEU A 63 9.27 22.01 2.55
N THR A 64 8.17 22.42 3.17
CA THR A 64 6.94 22.87 2.48
C THR A 64 6.80 24.38 2.41
N ASP A 65 7.73 25.14 3.00
CA ASP A 65 7.71 26.59 2.97
C ASP A 65 8.26 27.13 1.65
N ASN A 66 7.43 26.95 0.62
CA ASN A 66 7.51 27.55 -0.70
C ASN A 66 6.10 27.94 -1.17
N PRO A 67 5.96 28.78 -2.22
CA PRO A 67 4.65 29.22 -2.69
C PRO A 67 3.72 28.10 -3.19
N ALA A 68 4.25 26.92 -3.54
CA ALA A 68 3.43 25.77 -3.94
C ALA A 68 2.90 24.93 -2.76
N ALA A 69 3.49 25.06 -1.57
CA ALA A 69 3.33 24.11 -0.45
C ALA A 69 3.78 22.68 -0.80
N LEU A 70 4.70 22.55 -1.74
CA LEU A 70 5.26 21.27 -2.18
C LEU A 70 6.41 20.86 -1.25
N LEU A 71 6.52 19.59 -0.85
CA LEU A 71 7.73 19.06 -0.24
C LEU A 71 8.90 19.20 -1.21
N MET A 72 9.90 20.00 -0.82
CA MET A 72 11.09 20.26 -1.62
C MET A 72 12.31 20.42 -0.71
N ASN A 73 13.43 19.79 -1.08
CA ASN A 73 14.70 20.04 -0.39
C ASN A 73 15.05 21.52 -0.44
N THR A 74 15.72 22.04 0.59
CA THR A 74 16.01 23.47 0.72
C THR A 74 17.38 23.69 1.34
N ALA A 75 18.04 24.81 1.00
CA ALA A 75 19.32 25.20 1.58
C ALA A 75 19.23 25.54 3.08
N ARG A 76 18.01 25.66 3.64
CA ARG A 76 17.76 25.89 5.06
C ARG A 76 17.93 24.65 5.93
N LEU A 77 18.10 23.47 5.33
CA LEU A 77 18.29 22.21 6.04
C LEU A 77 19.55 21.52 5.53
N PRO A 78 20.20 20.67 6.35
CA PRO A 78 21.38 19.91 5.92
C PRO A 78 21.07 19.04 4.69
N GLY A 79 21.89 19.18 3.66
CA GLY A 79 21.79 18.36 2.46
C GLY A 79 22.59 18.93 1.29
N PRO A 80 22.76 18.14 0.21
CA PRO A 80 23.50 18.58 -0.95
C PRO A 80 22.69 19.58 -1.78
N LEU A 81 23.30 20.70 -2.17
CA LEU A 81 22.63 21.76 -2.93
C LEU A 81 22.10 21.27 -4.29
N GLU A 82 22.80 20.32 -4.93
CA GLU A 82 22.39 19.72 -6.19
C GLU A 82 21.11 18.87 -6.08
N LYS A 83 20.74 18.47 -4.86
CA LYS A 83 19.47 17.76 -4.59
C LYS A 83 18.30 18.70 -4.32
N ILE A 84 18.49 20.01 -4.36
CA ILE A 84 17.40 21.00 -4.33
C ILE A 84 16.75 21.02 -5.71
N LYS A 85 15.67 20.26 -5.86
CA LYS A 85 14.92 20.09 -7.10
C LYS A 85 13.43 20.16 -6.84
N VAL A 86 12.71 20.76 -7.77
CA VAL A 86 11.25 20.66 -7.83
C VAL A 86 10.92 19.30 -8.40
N ASN A 87 10.37 18.42 -7.56
CA ASN A 87 10.01 17.06 -7.93
C ASN A 87 8.47 16.89 -7.91
N PRO A 88 7.80 16.81 -9.07
CA PRO A 88 6.36 16.58 -9.15
C PRO A 88 5.89 15.27 -8.48
N HIS A 89 6.81 14.33 -8.23
CA HIS A 89 6.52 13.13 -7.44
C HIS A 89 6.01 13.48 -6.03
N ASN A 90 6.51 14.59 -5.46
CA ASN A 90 6.19 15.04 -4.11
C ASN A 90 4.77 15.64 -3.98
N LEU A 91 4.00 15.76 -5.07
CA LEU A 91 2.60 16.20 -5.01
C LEU A 91 1.77 15.29 -4.10
N ARG A 92 1.91 13.96 -4.30
CA ARG A 92 1.25 12.95 -3.48
C ARG A 92 1.77 13.02 -2.04
N GLU A 93 3.08 13.11 -1.86
CA GLU A 93 3.72 12.91 -0.56
C GLU A 93 3.46 14.09 0.38
N SER A 94 3.37 15.29 -0.19
CA SER A 94 2.96 16.50 0.53
C SER A 94 1.52 16.39 1.02
N LEU A 95 0.61 15.90 0.16
CA LEU A 95 -0.80 15.73 0.53
C LEU A 95 -1.02 14.57 1.49
N LEU A 96 -0.26 13.47 1.38
CA LEU A 96 -0.32 12.38 2.35
C LEU A 96 0.06 12.87 3.76
N ALA A 97 1.18 13.60 3.89
CA ALA A 97 1.58 14.18 5.17
C ALA A 97 0.54 15.16 5.72
N CYS A 98 0.06 16.09 4.89
CA CYS A 98 -0.98 17.04 5.30
C CYS A 98 -2.26 16.31 5.75
N THR A 99 -2.70 15.31 4.99
CA THR A 99 -3.91 14.54 5.29
C THR A 99 -3.78 13.76 6.59
N ALA A 100 -2.65 13.06 6.79
CA ALA A 100 -2.40 12.30 8.00
C ALA A 100 -2.40 13.23 9.24
N LEU A 101 -1.78 14.40 9.15
CA LEU A 101 -1.78 15.40 10.22
C LEU A 101 -3.17 16.00 10.49
N VAL A 102 -4.00 16.20 9.46
CA VAL A 102 -5.39 16.63 9.68
C VAL A 102 -6.18 15.52 10.40
N ARG A 103 -6.10 14.28 9.92
CA ARG A 103 -6.86 13.14 10.47
C ARG A 103 -6.47 12.83 11.92
N HIS A 104 -5.17 12.75 12.19
CA HIS A 104 -4.65 12.18 13.45
C HIS A 104 -4.16 13.24 14.45
N ARG A 105 -3.97 14.49 14.01
CA ARG A 105 -3.56 15.61 14.90
C ARG A 105 -4.52 16.79 14.86
N ARG A 106 -5.54 16.79 14.00
CA ARG A 106 -6.45 17.94 13.79
C ARG A 106 -5.69 19.23 13.46
N SER A 107 -4.59 19.11 12.71
CA SER A 107 -3.70 20.24 12.43
C SER A 107 -4.30 21.23 11.43
N ASP A 108 -4.65 22.43 11.89
CA ASP A 108 -5.13 23.51 11.02
C ASP A 108 -4.05 24.04 10.07
N TRP A 109 -2.79 24.04 10.50
CA TRP A 109 -1.67 24.35 9.63
C TRP A 109 -1.59 23.37 8.45
N ALA A 110 -1.70 22.06 8.71
CA ALA A 110 -1.67 21.05 7.66
C ALA A 110 -2.89 21.16 6.72
N ARG A 111 -4.07 21.50 7.27
CA ARG A 111 -5.26 21.81 6.47
C ARG A 111 -5.01 22.98 5.52
N GLN A 112 -4.38 24.06 5.99
CA GLN A 112 -4.07 25.23 5.16
C GLN A 112 -3.02 24.91 4.08
N GLN A 113 -1.95 24.17 4.42
CA GLN A 113 -0.95 23.76 3.43
C GLN A 113 -1.53 22.84 2.36
N GLY A 114 -2.33 21.85 2.74
CA GLY A 114 -3.00 20.96 1.79
C GLY A 114 -3.95 21.72 0.85
N ARG A 115 -4.71 22.70 1.37
CA ARG A 115 -5.55 23.61 0.56
C ARG A 115 -4.74 24.44 -0.43
N LYS A 116 -3.61 24.98 0.02
CA LYS A 116 -2.68 25.74 -0.81
C LYS A 116 -2.15 24.87 -1.94
N LEU A 117 -1.72 23.64 -1.65
CA LEU A 117 -1.23 22.70 -2.66
C LEU A 117 -2.33 22.29 -3.65
N VAL A 118 -3.53 21.92 -3.19
CA VAL A 118 -4.69 21.64 -4.06
C VAL A 118 -4.98 22.82 -4.99
N GLY A 119 -4.99 24.04 -4.44
CA GLY A 119 -5.17 25.27 -5.22
C GLY A 119 -4.06 25.51 -6.24
N THR A 120 -2.82 25.17 -5.91
CA THR A 120 -1.67 25.25 -6.83
C THR A 120 -1.81 24.25 -7.97
N ILE A 121 -2.14 22.98 -7.69
CA ILE A 121 -2.32 21.97 -8.74
C ILE A 121 -3.41 22.40 -9.72
N HIS A 122 -4.56 22.87 -9.21
CA HIS A 122 -5.65 23.40 -10.06
C HIS A 122 -5.18 24.47 -11.05
N LYS A 123 -4.33 25.41 -10.60
CA LYS A 123 -3.79 26.50 -11.44
C LYS A 123 -2.76 26.02 -12.46
N LEU A 124 -2.16 24.85 -12.22
CA LEU A 124 -1.09 24.29 -13.05
C LEU A 124 -1.61 23.30 -14.09
N LEU A 125 -2.88 22.88 -14.02
CA LEU A 125 -3.45 21.99 -15.03
C LEU A 125 -3.85 22.77 -16.28
N ASP A 126 -3.18 22.49 -17.40
CA ASP A 126 -3.52 23.00 -18.72
C ASP A 126 -4.89 22.43 -19.18
N PRO A 127 -5.53 22.96 -20.26
CA PRO A 127 -6.89 22.55 -20.65
C PRO A 127 -7.07 21.05 -20.89
N ASP A 128 -6.04 20.34 -21.32
CA ASP A 128 -6.02 18.88 -21.50
C ASP A 128 -5.73 18.10 -20.20
N SER A 129 -5.62 18.81 -19.08
CA SER A 129 -5.32 18.30 -17.73
C SER A 129 -3.92 17.71 -17.56
N GLN A 130 -2.98 18.03 -18.46
CA GLN A 130 -1.56 17.85 -18.19
C GLN A 130 -1.06 18.92 -17.21
N LEU A 131 -0.09 18.55 -16.35
CA LEU A 131 0.51 19.48 -15.40
C LEU A 131 1.58 20.34 -16.09
N ASN A 132 1.54 21.65 -15.87
CA ASN A 132 2.56 22.56 -16.34
C ASN A 132 3.78 22.55 -15.40
N TYR A 133 4.75 21.67 -15.68
CA TYR A 133 5.94 21.47 -14.85
C TYR A 133 6.86 22.70 -14.78
N GLU A 134 6.98 23.47 -15.85
CA GLU A 134 7.79 24.69 -15.89
C GLU A 134 7.21 25.75 -14.95
N LYS A 135 5.89 25.97 -15.00
CA LYS A 135 5.21 26.86 -14.05
C LYS A 135 5.29 26.34 -12.62
N LEU A 136 5.23 25.03 -12.40
CA LEU A 136 5.45 24.44 -11.07
C LEU A 136 6.86 24.80 -10.55
N ALA A 137 7.89 24.67 -11.39
CA ALA A 137 9.26 25.00 -11.02
C ALA A 137 9.42 26.48 -10.64
N VAL A 138 8.79 27.38 -11.42
CA VAL A 138 8.75 28.82 -11.12
C VAL A 138 8.05 29.10 -9.79
N ILE A 139 6.88 28.51 -9.54
CA ILE A 139 6.11 28.75 -8.30
C ILE A 139 6.82 28.16 -7.08
N ALA A 140 7.36 26.94 -7.19
CA ALA A 140 8.07 26.29 -6.09
C ALA A 140 9.44 26.94 -5.81
N GLY A 141 10.02 27.65 -6.78
CA GLY A 141 11.25 28.43 -6.59
C GLY A 141 12.53 27.60 -6.68
N GLY A 142 12.60 26.67 -7.63
CA GLY A 142 13.80 25.84 -7.83
C GLY A 142 13.86 25.16 -9.20
N PRO A 143 15.02 24.60 -9.58
CA PRO A 143 15.14 23.88 -10.84
C PRO A 143 14.29 22.60 -10.84
N LEU A 144 13.62 22.32 -11.96
CA LEU A 144 12.87 21.08 -12.16
C LEU A 144 13.81 19.86 -12.13
N THR A 145 13.33 18.73 -11.62
CA THR A 145 14.04 17.45 -11.73
C THR A 145 14.30 17.06 -13.19
N THR A 146 15.41 16.36 -13.43
CA THR A 146 15.77 15.81 -14.74
C THR A 146 15.33 14.36 -14.92
N ASP A 147 14.68 13.75 -13.91
CA ASP A 147 14.15 12.39 -14.04
C ASP A 147 12.98 12.37 -15.02
N GLN A 148 13.18 11.72 -16.16
CA GLN A 148 12.19 11.58 -17.22
C GLN A 148 10.88 10.97 -16.73
N LEU A 149 10.87 10.16 -15.67
CA LEU A 149 9.64 9.62 -15.08
C LEU A 149 8.72 10.72 -14.52
N MET A 150 9.30 11.84 -14.06
CA MET A 150 8.58 12.87 -13.31
C MET A 150 8.15 14.08 -14.15
N VAL A 151 8.58 14.13 -15.42
CA VAL A 151 8.35 15.28 -16.32
C VAL A 151 7.77 14.85 -17.68
N GLN A 152 7.15 13.68 -17.74
CA GLN A 152 6.52 13.17 -18.96
C GLN A 152 5.38 14.08 -19.40
N ARG A 153 5.43 14.47 -20.67
CA ARG A 153 4.46 15.34 -21.32
C ARG A 153 4.32 14.96 -22.78
N SER A 154 3.14 15.17 -23.34
CA SER A 154 2.85 14.99 -24.76
C SER A 154 2.18 16.24 -25.34
N PRO A 155 2.17 16.41 -26.68
CA PRO A 155 1.33 17.42 -27.32
C PRO A 155 -0.14 17.27 -26.92
N ALA A 156 -0.86 18.39 -26.88
CA ALA A 156 -2.26 18.39 -26.46
C ALA A 156 -3.11 17.40 -27.27
N GLY A 157 -3.94 16.63 -26.56
CA GLY A 157 -4.80 15.60 -27.16
C GLY A 157 -4.11 14.27 -27.49
N GLN A 158 -2.79 14.17 -27.34
CA GLN A 158 -2.08 12.90 -27.48
C GLN A 158 -2.05 12.11 -26.17
N TRP A 159 -1.72 10.82 -26.28
CA TRP A 159 -1.51 9.99 -25.11
C TRP A 159 -0.30 10.48 -24.30
N PHE A 160 -0.44 10.50 -22.98
CA PHE A 160 0.64 10.79 -22.05
C PHE A 160 0.54 9.88 -20.82
N ASN A 161 1.66 9.72 -20.12
CA ASN A 161 1.71 9.03 -18.85
C ASN A 161 2.12 10.00 -17.74
N ALA A 162 1.23 10.23 -16.78
CA ALA A 162 1.53 11.00 -15.57
C ALA A 162 1.24 10.18 -14.29
N THR A 163 1.34 8.86 -14.37
CA THR A 163 1.12 7.96 -13.22
C THR A 163 2.06 8.27 -12.05
N ALA A 164 3.31 8.62 -12.36
CA ALA A 164 4.32 8.99 -11.36
C ALA A 164 4.14 10.41 -10.79
N THR A 165 3.14 11.18 -11.22
CA THR A 165 2.93 12.53 -10.72
C THR A 165 1.47 12.69 -10.29
N THR A 166 0.61 13.21 -11.17
CA THR A 166 -0.79 13.52 -10.86
C THR A 166 -1.65 12.27 -10.69
N GLY A 167 -1.32 11.15 -11.35
CA GLY A 167 -2.10 9.91 -11.27
C GLY A 167 -2.09 9.32 -9.87
N ARG A 168 -0.90 9.02 -9.33
CA ARG A 168 -0.75 8.55 -7.94
C ARG A 168 -1.20 9.57 -6.89
N ALA A 169 -1.22 10.87 -7.23
CA ALA A 169 -1.68 11.90 -6.30
C ALA A 169 -3.19 11.90 -6.07
N ILE A 170 -4.00 11.32 -6.98
CA ILE A 170 -5.48 11.25 -6.84
C ILE A 170 -5.86 10.65 -5.48
N GLU A 171 -5.19 9.59 -5.06
CA GLU A 171 -5.42 8.94 -3.77
C GLU A 171 -5.33 9.93 -2.59
N ALA A 172 -4.21 10.67 -2.53
CA ALA A 172 -3.98 11.64 -1.46
C ALA A 172 -4.96 12.82 -1.53
N ILE A 173 -5.39 13.22 -2.73
CA ILE A 173 -6.37 14.30 -2.93
C ILE A 173 -7.75 13.88 -2.41
N VAL A 174 -8.20 12.67 -2.72
CA VAL A 174 -9.51 12.17 -2.22
C VAL A 174 -9.47 12.01 -0.71
N TRP A 175 -8.40 11.47 -0.13
CA TRP A 175 -8.29 11.40 1.33
C TRP A 175 -8.21 12.77 1.99
N PHE A 176 -7.57 13.75 1.36
CA PHE A 176 -7.57 15.12 1.87
C PHE A 176 -8.99 15.70 1.87
N HIS A 177 -9.78 15.48 0.82
CA HIS A 177 -11.20 15.82 0.81
C HIS A 177 -11.95 15.16 1.97
N GLU A 178 -11.84 13.84 2.14
CA GLU A 178 -12.50 13.12 3.25
C GLU A 178 -12.08 13.65 4.63
N ALA A 179 -10.81 14.02 4.81
CA ALA A 179 -10.30 14.54 6.07
C ALA A 179 -10.74 15.99 6.37
N THR A 180 -11.08 16.76 5.34
CA THR A 180 -11.26 18.22 5.47
C THR A 180 -12.62 18.74 5.07
N GLY A 181 -13.41 17.98 4.30
CA GLY A 181 -14.59 18.45 3.59
C GLY A 181 -14.28 19.40 2.43
N ASP A 182 -13.02 19.49 1.97
CA ASP A 182 -12.65 20.46 0.94
C ASP A 182 -13.18 20.09 -0.45
N ALA A 183 -14.22 20.79 -0.91
CA ALA A 183 -14.85 20.52 -2.20
C ALA A 183 -13.91 20.71 -3.39
N ARG A 184 -12.93 21.64 -3.31
CA ARG A 184 -11.97 21.86 -4.41
C ARG A 184 -11.03 20.69 -4.56
N ALA A 185 -10.74 19.96 -3.49
CA ALA A 185 -9.97 18.72 -3.56
C ALA A 185 -10.74 17.64 -4.33
N MET A 186 -12.04 17.47 -4.07
CA MET A 186 -12.86 16.52 -4.84
C MET A 186 -13.02 16.92 -6.31
N GLU A 187 -13.16 18.22 -6.60
CA GLU A 187 -13.16 18.73 -7.98
C GLU A 187 -11.83 18.43 -8.71
N LEU A 188 -10.70 18.62 -8.02
CA LEU A 188 -9.38 18.26 -8.56
C LEU A 188 -9.28 16.75 -8.82
N ALA A 189 -9.71 15.94 -7.85
CA ALA A 189 -9.70 14.48 -7.97
C ALA A 189 -10.52 14.03 -9.17
N LYS A 190 -11.72 14.60 -9.38
CA LYS A 190 -12.56 14.33 -10.55
C LYS A 190 -11.81 14.59 -11.86
N ARG A 191 -11.26 15.80 -12.04
CA ARG A 191 -10.56 16.19 -13.28
C ARG A 191 -9.36 15.27 -13.56
N LEU A 192 -8.60 14.93 -12.53
CA LEU A 192 -7.47 14.01 -12.66
C LEU A 192 -7.93 12.56 -12.91
N ALA A 193 -8.98 12.10 -12.25
CA ALA A 193 -9.52 10.76 -12.46
C ALA A 193 -10.04 10.58 -13.89
N GLU A 194 -10.74 11.58 -14.45
CA GLU A 194 -11.24 11.56 -15.82
C GLU A 194 -10.11 11.45 -16.86
N VAL A 195 -9.02 12.21 -16.69
CA VAL A 195 -7.88 12.13 -17.63
C VAL A 195 -7.11 10.82 -17.46
N HIS A 196 -6.87 10.37 -16.23
CA HIS A 196 -6.13 9.12 -15.99
C HIS A 196 -6.94 7.88 -16.37
N LEU A 197 -8.26 7.88 -16.23
CA LEU A 197 -9.10 6.79 -16.72
C LEU A 197 -8.97 6.65 -18.25
N ARG A 198 -8.99 7.77 -18.99
CA ARG A 198 -8.86 7.76 -20.46
C ARG A 198 -7.46 7.36 -20.94
N HIS A 199 -6.42 7.81 -20.25
CA HIS A 199 -5.05 7.68 -20.74
C HIS A 199 -4.28 6.51 -20.12
N VAL A 200 -4.56 6.10 -18.89
CA VAL A 200 -3.75 5.08 -18.19
C VAL A 200 -4.41 3.71 -18.22
N ILE A 201 -5.74 3.65 -18.29
CA ILE A 201 -6.48 2.38 -18.24
C ILE A 201 -6.97 1.97 -19.62
N ALA A 202 -6.78 0.70 -19.98
CA ALA A 202 -7.44 0.14 -21.15
C ALA A 202 -8.88 -0.25 -20.80
N PRO A 203 -9.89 0.07 -21.64
CA PRO A 203 -11.26 -0.36 -21.40
C PRO A 203 -11.43 -1.89 -21.27
N THR A 204 -10.50 -2.67 -21.83
CA THR A 204 -10.48 -4.13 -21.77
C THR A 204 -10.03 -4.71 -20.43
N GLY A 205 -9.59 -3.86 -19.49
CA GLY A 205 -8.94 -4.26 -18.24
C GLY A 205 -7.45 -4.64 -18.40
N ASP A 206 -6.88 -4.57 -19.60
CA ASP A 206 -5.45 -4.84 -19.78
C ASP A 206 -4.60 -3.62 -19.35
N VAL A 207 -3.34 -3.87 -18.97
CA VAL A 207 -2.36 -2.77 -18.90
C VAL A 207 -2.12 -2.30 -20.35
N ARG A 208 -2.26 -0.99 -20.57
CA ARG A 208 -2.08 -0.37 -21.88
C ARG A 208 -0.73 -0.72 -22.51
N ALA A 209 -0.73 -0.92 -23.84
CA ALA A 209 0.48 -1.30 -24.58
C ALA A 209 1.57 -0.23 -24.46
N GLU A 210 1.20 1.05 -24.45
CA GLU A 210 2.13 2.17 -24.31
C GLU A 210 2.88 2.13 -22.97
N LEU A 211 2.23 1.67 -21.89
CA LEU A 211 2.89 1.50 -20.58
C LEU A 211 3.82 0.29 -20.53
N ARG A 212 3.65 -0.67 -21.45
CA ARG A 212 4.47 -1.89 -21.55
C ARG A 212 5.58 -1.78 -22.58
N ASP A 213 5.65 -0.69 -23.33
CA ASP A 213 6.68 -0.46 -24.33
C ASP A 213 8.07 -0.47 -23.65
N PRO A 214 9.04 -1.25 -24.17
CA PRO A 214 10.38 -1.33 -23.59
C PRO A 214 11.18 -0.02 -23.65
N ASN A 215 10.71 0.98 -24.40
CA ASN A 215 11.28 2.33 -24.44
C ASN A 215 10.57 3.29 -23.49
N HIS A 216 9.39 2.93 -22.98
CA HIS A 216 8.59 3.77 -22.10
C HIS A 216 9.06 3.67 -20.65
N VAL A 217 9.39 4.81 -20.04
CA VAL A 217 9.79 4.88 -18.63
C VAL A 217 8.53 4.83 -17.75
N GLY A 218 8.16 3.65 -17.27
CA GLY A 218 7.08 3.45 -16.31
C GLY A 218 7.58 2.99 -14.95
N HIS A 219 6.68 3.02 -13.95
CA HIS A 219 7.00 2.62 -12.59
C HIS A 219 5.78 1.97 -11.93
N THR A 220 5.93 0.69 -11.54
CA THR A 220 4.82 -0.16 -11.09
C THR A 220 4.10 0.38 -9.86
N HIS A 221 4.86 0.89 -8.87
CA HIS A 221 4.29 1.52 -7.66
C HIS A 221 3.44 2.74 -7.99
N SER A 222 3.86 3.55 -8.96
CA SER A 222 3.10 4.73 -9.39
C SER A 222 1.83 4.37 -10.17
N TYR A 223 1.91 3.33 -11.01
CA TYR A 223 0.75 2.80 -11.70
C TYR A 223 -0.28 2.24 -10.71
N CYS A 224 0.17 1.44 -9.73
CA CYS A 224 -0.72 0.92 -8.68
C CYS A 224 -1.28 2.04 -7.79
N GLY A 225 -0.49 3.06 -7.47
CA GLY A 225 -0.96 4.29 -6.81
C GLY A 225 -2.04 5.03 -7.61
N THR A 226 -1.95 5.04 -8.93
CA THR A 226 -2.99 5.61 -9.81
C THR A 226 -4.26 4.77 -9.77
N LEU A 227 -4.16 3.43 -9.84
CA LEU A 227 -5.31 2.53 -9.68
C LEU A 227 -6.01 2.70 -8.33
N ARG A 228 -5.24 2.83 -7.24
CA ARG A 228 -5.76 3.15 -5.90
C ARG A 228 -6.51 4.47 -5.91
N GLY A 229 -5.94 5.51 -6.52
CA GLY A 229 -6.59 6.82 -6.65
C GLY A 229 -7.91 6.76 -7.42
N LEU A 230 -7.94 6.08 -8.56
CA LEU A 230 -9.16 5.90 -9.36
C LEU A 230 -10.24 5.12 -8.60
N LEU A 231 -9.87 4.01 -7.95
CA LEU A 231 -10.80 3.22 -7.14
C LEU A 231 -11.36 4.04 -5.98
N LEU A 232 -10.50 4.76 -5.26
CA LEU A 232 -10.90 5.59 -4.13
C LEU A 232 -11.83 6.72 -4.57
N TYR A 233 -11.55 7.36 -5.71
CA TYR A 233 -12.44 8.36 -6.30
C TYR A 233 -13.80 7.75 -6.67
N GLY A 234 -13.84 6.60 -7.35
CA GLY A 234 -15.09 5.91 -7.69
C GLY A 234 -15.94 5.58 -6.46
N LEU A 235 -15.31 5.07 -5.41
CA LEU A 235 -15.97 4.77 -4.14
C LEU A 235 -16.50 6.03 -3.45
N ALA A 236 -15.74 7.13 -3.45
CA ALA A 236 -16.12 8.37 -2.77
C ALA A 236 -17.18 9.18 -3.55
N SER A 237 -17.15 9.15 -4.88
CA SER A 237 -18.12 9.83 -5.75
C SER A 237 -19.39 9.02 -6.00
N GLY A 238 -19.36 7.71 -5.76
CA GLY A 238 -20.42 6.78 -6.13
C GLY A 238 -20.42 6.38 -7.61
N ASP A 239 -19.44 6.84 -8.39
CA ASP A 239 -19.30 6.49 -9.81
C ASP A 239 -18.68 5.09 -9.97
N ARG A 240 -19.56 4.12 -10.23
CA ARG A 240 -19.18 2.70 -10.36
C ARG A 240 -18.26 2.42 -11.54
N GLN A 241 -18.23 3.26 -12.58
CA GLN A 241 -17.37 3.05 -13.74
C GLN A 241 -15.90 2.90 -13.33
N TYR A 242 -15.44 3.71 -12.37
CA TYR A 242 -14.07 3.64 -11.87
C TYR A 242 -13.81 2.36 -11.07
N VAL A 243 -14.78 1.92 -10.27
CA VAL A 243 -14.69 0.68 -9.48
C VAL A 243 -14.61 -0.52 -10.41
N ASP A 244 -15.49 -0.59 -11.41
CA ASP A 244 -15.60 -1.71 -12.34
C ASP A 244 -14.36 -1.83 -13.23
N VAL A 245 -13.86 -0.70 -13.74
CA VAL A 245 -12.66 -0.68 -14.58
C VAL A 245 -11.42 -1.05 -13.76
N VAL A 246 -11.25 -0.54 -12.53
CA VAL A 246 -10.12 -0.95 -11.68
C VAL A 246 -10.24 -2.42 -11.29
N ALA A 247 -11.44 -2.94 -11.03
CA ALA A 247 -11.64 -4.36 -10.76
C ALA A 247 -11.26 -5.24 -11.97
N ALA A 248 -11.64 -4.83 -13.17
CA ALA A 248 -11.23 -5.51 -14.40
C ALA A 248 -9.71 -5.47 -14.58
N THR A 249 -9.08 -4.31 -14.36
CA THR A 249 -7.62 -4.17 -14.41
C THR A 249 -6.90 -5.01 -13.38
N TYR A 250 -7.42 -5.07 -12.15
CA TYR A 250 -6.88 -5.91 -11.11
C TYR A 250 -6.90 -7.39 -11.52
N ARG A 251 -8.06 -7.89 -11.97
CA ARG A 251 -8.27 -9.32 -12.25
C ARG A 251 -7.54 -9.79 -13.51
N LYS A 252 -7.46 -8.93 -14.54
CA LYS A 252 -6.94 -9.31 -15.86
C LYS A 252 -5.57 -8.72 -16.18
N GLY A 253 -5.35 -7.46 -15.81
CA GLY A 253 -4.17 -6.69 -16.25
C GLY A 253 -2.94 -6.85 -15.36
N LEU A 254 -3.11 -6.98 -14.04
CA LEU A 254 -1.98 -6.98 -13.11
C LEU A 254 -1.26 -8.34 -13.04
N TRP A 255 -2.00 -9.44 -12.96
CA TRP A 255 -1.44 -10.77 -12.70
C TRP A 255 -0.60 -11.28 -13.87
N GLY A 256 0.62 -11.73 -13.58
CA GLY A 256 1.60 -12.19 -14.56
C GLY A 256 2.31 -11.07 -15.33
N ALA A 257 1.91 -9.80 -15.15
CA ALA A 257 2.54 -8.65 -15.79
C ALA A 257 3.18 -7.70 -14.78
N ALA A 258 2.39 -7.19 -13.83
CA ALA A 258 2.81 -6.29 -12.77
C ALA A 258 3.06 -7.01 -11.44
N ILE A 259 2.48 -8.21 -11.26
CA ILE A 259 2.62 -8.99 -10.04
C ILE A 259 2.52 -10.49 -10.31
N SER A 260 3.37 -11.30 -9.66
CA SER A 260 3.28 -12.77 -9.68
C SER A 260 2.32 -13.30 -8.62
N HIS A 261 2.02 -14.61 -8.64
CA HIS A 261 1.15 -15.21 -7.63
C HIS A 261 1.77 -15.21 -6.21
N SER A 262 3.09 -15.19 -6.10
CA SER A 262 3.82 -15.04 -4.84
C SER A 262 4.02 -13.57 -4.46
N GLY A 263 3.43 -12.64 -5.21
CA GLY A 263 3.51 -11.21 -4.95
C GLY A 263 4.84 -10.58 -5.35
N TRP A 264 5.66 -11.22 -6.18
CA TRP A 264 6.82 -10.55 -6.77
C TRP A 264 6.34 -9.47 -7.74
N THR A 265 6.86 -8.25 -7.60
CA THR A 265 6.51 -7.12 -8.47
C THR A 265 7.78 -6.47 -9.00
N PRO A 266 7.94 -6.29 -10.33
CA PRO A 266 9.06 -5.54 -10.87
C PRO A 266 8.93 -4.06 -10.52
N HIS A 267 10.05 -3.40 -10.25
CA HIS A 267 10.09 -1.96 -9.96
C HIS A 267 9.60 -1.12 -11.15
N ASP A 268 10.10 -1.45 -12.33
CA ASP A 268 9.81 -0.73 -13.57
C ASP A 268 8.64 -1.34 -14.34
N GLN A 269 7.95 -0.51 -15.10
CA GLN A 269 6.90 -0.89 -16.03
C GLN A 269 7.31 -0.42 -17.43
N GLY A 270 7.38 -1.34 -18.42
CA GLY A 270 7.93 -1.04 -19.74
C GLY A 270 9.46 -1.12 -19.74
N LYS A 271 10.14 0.02 -19.85
CA LYS A 271 11.60 0.11 -19.85
C LYS A 271 12.19 -0.32 -18.51
N ILE A 272 13.02 -1.37 -18.54
CA ILE A 272 13.82 -1.80 -17.40
C ILE A 272 14.96 -0.79 -17.19
N ARG A 273 14.79 0.12 -16.22
CA ARG A 273 15.79 1.11 -15.80
C ARG A 273 16.75 0.53 -14.78
N PHE A 274 16.24 -0.37 -13.95
CA PHE A 274 17.01 -1.00 -12.89
C PHE A 274 16.93 -2.52 -13.05
N ALA A 275 17.99 -3.07 -13.65
CA ALA A 275 18.16 -4.50 -13.84
C ALA A 275 19.18 -5.06 -12.84
N ASP A 276 19.05 -6.35 -12.51
CA ASP A 276 20.13 -7.10 -11.90
C ASP A 276 21.24 -7.43 -12.91
N LYS A 277 22.25 -8.19 -12.47
CA LYS A 277 23.41 -8.53 -13.30
C LYS A 277 23.08 -9.36 -14.56
N VAL A 278 21.94 -10.05 -14.59
CA VAL A 278 21.52 -10.88 -15.74
C VAL A 278 20.44 -10.21 -16.59
N GLY A 279 20.06 -8.98 -16.25
CA GLY A 279 19.09 -8.19 -17.01
C GLY A 279 17.65 -8.29 -16.49
N ASP A 280 17.39 -9.09 -15.44
CA ASP A 280 16.05 -9.17 -14.86
C ASP A 280 15.70 -7.87 -14.14
N PRO A 281 14.44 -7.39 -14.20
CA PRO A 281 14.03 -6.21 -13.47
C PRO A 281 14.12 -6.47 -11.97
N ILE A 282 14.57 -5.47 -11.23
CA ILE A 282 14.65 -5.59 -9.78
C ILE A 282 13.25 -5.58 -9.16
N GLY A 283 13.04 -6.46 -8.19
CA GLY A 283 11.79 -6.53 -7.44
C GLY A 283 11.72 -5.46 -6.35
N GLU A 284 10.51 -5.03 -6.01
CA GLU A 284 10.24 -4.14 -4.88
C GLU A 284 8.92 -4.53 -4.17
N HIS A 285 8.62 -3.99 -2.99
CA HIS A 285 7.52 -4.47 -2.14
C HIS A 285 6.32 -3.54 -2.01
N ALA A 286 6.50 -2.24 -2.20
CA ALA A 286 5.44 -1.25 -2.09
C ALA A 286 4.31 -1.58 -3.07
N SER A 287 4.62 -2.01 -4.28
CA SER A 287 3.69 -2.44 -5.32
C SER A 287 2.90 -3.68 -4.90
N CYS A 288 3.55 -4.66 -4.26
CA CYS A 288 2.84 -5.80 -3.68
C CYS A 288 1.85 -5.34 -2.58
N GLY A 289 2.26 -4.40 -1.73
CA GLY A 289 1.40 -3.74 -0.75
C GLY A 289 0.24 -2.97 -1.39
N ASP A 290 0.49 -2.27 -2.48
CA ASP A 290 -0.51 -1.51 -3.24
C ASP A 290 -1.55 -2.43 -3.87
N VAL A 291 -1.12 -3.52 -4.51
CA VAL A 291 -2.03 -4.51 -5.13
C VAL A 291 -2.89 -5.18 -4.05
N ALA A 292 -2.31 -5.57 -2.92
CA ALA A 292 -3.06 -6.11 -1.80
C ALA A 292 -4.07 -5.09 -1.24
N GLN A 293 -3.74 -3.79 -1.22
CA GLN A 293 -4.65 -2.73 -0.79
C GLN A 293 -5.80 -2.49 -1.78
N ILE A 294 -5.54 -2.54 -3.09
CA ILE A 294 -6.62 -2.52 -4.11
C ILE A 294 -7.58 -3.68 -3.87
N ALA A 295 -7.05 -4.89 -3.65
CA ALA A 295 -7.84 -6.08 -3.38
C ALA A 295 -8.72 -5.90 -2.12
N LEU A 296 -8.14 -5.36 -1.04
CA LEU A 296 -8.85 -5.10 0.21
C LEU A 296 -10.03 -4.14 -0.01
N TRP A 297 -9.82 -3.04 -0.73
CA TRP A 297 -10.86 -2.04 -0.97
C TRP A 297 -11.95 -2.56 -1.91
N LEU A 298 -11.59 -3.28 -2.97
CA LEU A 298 -12.58 -3.96 -3.82
C LEU A 298 -13.41 -4.97 -3.00
N ALA A 299 -12.77 -5.71 -2.10
CA ALA A 299 -13.45 -6.67 -1.25
C ALA A 299 -14.41 -6.04 -0.25
N LEU A 300 -13.91 -5.12 0.58
CA LEU A 300 -14.65 -4.63 1.73
C LEU A 300 -15.49 -3.38 1.46
N ARG A 301 -15.12 -2.58 0.44
CA ARG A 301 -15.82 -1.34 0.09
C ARG A 301 -16.69 -1.48 -1.17
N ALA A 302 -16.35 -2.40 -2.08
CA ALA A 302 -17.16 -2.71 -3.27
C ALA A 302 -17.85 -4.08 -3.22
N GLY A 303 -17.66 -4.86 -2.15
CA GLY A 303 -18.36 -6.13 -1.92
C GLY A 303 -17.80 -7.35 -2.67
N GLN A 304 -16.63 -7.23 -3.31
CA GLN A 304 -15.97 -8.33 -4.04
C GLN A 304 -15.16 -9.22 -3.09
N THR A 305 -15.84 -9.84 -2.12
CA THR A 305 -15.20 -10.47 -0.95
C THR A 305 -14.32 -11.68 -1.27
N ASP A 306 -14.39 -12.21 -2.49
CA ASP A 306 -13.47 -13.24 -2.99
C ASP A 306 -12.01 -12.74 -2.97
N LEU A 307 -11.79 -11.44 -3.17
CA LEU A 307 -10.45 -10.84 -3.19
C LEU A 307 -9.76 -10.80 -1.83
N LEU A 308 -10.44 -11.14 -0.72
CA LEU A 308 -9.80 -11.29 0.59
C LEU A 308 -8.79 -12.45 0.62
N ASP A 309 -8.96 -13.46 -0.23
CA ASP A 309 -7.95 -14.51 -0.40
C ASP A 309 -6.63 -13.96 -0.96
N ASP A 310 -6.72 -12.99 -1.88
CA ASP A 310 -5.53 -12.36 -2.45
C ASP A 310 -4.84 -11.43 -1.46
N VAL A 311 -5.60 -10.71 -0.63
CA VAL A 311 -5.04 -9.90 0.47
C VAL A 311 -4.19 -10.78 1.40
N GLU A 312 -4.77 -11.87 1.91
CA GLU A 312 -4.03 -12.77 2.81
C GLU A 312 -2.84 -13.41 2.13
N ARG A 313 -3.01 -13.90 0.88
CA ARG A 313 -1.94 -14.51 0.10
C ARG A 313 -0.76 -13.56 -0.09
N LEU A 314 -0.99 -12.32 -0.51
CA LEU A 314 0.10 -11.37 -0.75
C LEU A 314 0.81 -10.98 0.54
N VAL A 315 0.06 -10.81 1.64
CA VAL A 315 0.66 -10.53 2.96
C VAL A 315 1.50 -11.72 3.44
N ARG A 316 0.98 -12.94 3.35
CA ARG A 316 1.58 -14.16 3.90
C ARG A 316 2.70 -14.72 3.04
N ALA A 317 2.59 -14.62 1.71
CA ALA A 317 3.58 -15.11 0.77
C ALA A 317 4.67 -14.08 0.46
N ARG A 318 4.40 -12.77 0.53
CA ARG A 318 5.41 -11.76 0.17
C ARG A 318 5.78 -10.83 1.30
N LEU A 319 4.81 -10.08 1.82
CA LEU A 319 5.14 -8.94 2.68
C LEU A 319 5.76 -9.38 4.01
N LEU A 320 5.16 -10.36 4.70
CA LEU A 320 5.69 -10.83 5.98
C LEU A 320 7.03 -11.58 5.85
N PRO A 321 7.20 -12.55 4.92
CA PRO A 321 8.46 -13.28 4.79
C PRO A 321 9.62 -12.40 4.33
N SER A 322 9.33 -11.34 3.57
CA SER A 322 10.35 -10.39 3.12
C SER A 322 10.82 -9.39 4.18
N GLN A 323 10.16 -9.28 5.34
CA GLN A 323 10.55 -8.30 6.33
C GLN A 323 11.95 -8.62 6.87
N ILE A 324 12.87 -7.66 6.73
CA ILE A 324 14.25 -7.85 7.17
C ILE A 324 14.31 -8.04 8.69
N VAL A 325 15.10 -9.02 9.13
CA VAL A 325 15.41 -9.26 10.55
C VAL A 325 16.90 -9.09 10.73
N ASN A 326 17.31 -7.92 11.22
CA ASN A 326 18.71 -7.58 11.41
C ASN A 326 18.89 -6.63 12.61
N PRO A 327 18.75 -7.11 13.86
CA PRO A 327 18.80 -6.27 15.06
C PRO A 327 20.14 -5.52 15.23
N LYS A 328 21.20 -5.91 14.54
CA LYS A 328 22.51 -5.22 14.53
C LYS A 328 22.53 -4.00 13.63
N ASN A 329 21.57 -3.86 12.71
CA ASN A 329 21.41 -2.69 11.85
C ASN A 329 19.97 -2.17 11.95
N PRO A 330 19.69 -1.25 12.90
CA PRO A 330 18.35 -0.70 13.11
C PRO A 330 17.74 -0.02 11.88
N ARG A 331 18.57 0.47 10.94
CA ARG A 331 18.11 1.07 9.67
C ARG A 331 17.69 0.03 8.63
N SER A 332 17.85 -1.25 8.92
CA SER A 332 17.35 -2.33 8.08
C SER A 332 16.44 -3.28 8.85
N ASP A 333 16.54 -3.38 10.18
CA ASP A 333 15.65 -4.23 10.99
C ASP A 333 14.19 -3.80 10.86
N GLY A 334 13.37 -4.61 10.19
CA GLY A 334 11.96 -4.32 9.94
C GLY A 334 11.66 -3.63 8.62
N ALA A 335 12.67 -3.37 7.80
CA ALA A 335 12.52 -2.73 6.50
C ALA A 335 12.08 -3.70 5.39
N TRP A 336 11.70 -3.08 4.29
CA TRP A 336 11.55 -3.61 2.93
C TRP A 336 12.28 -2.64 1.98
N GLY A 337 12.53 -3.05 0.75
CA GLY A 337 13.21 -2.21 -0.22
C GLY A 337 13.19 -2.78 -1.62
N VAL A 338 14.05 -2.21 -2.46
CA VAL A 338 14.30 -2.67 -3.83
C VAL A 338 15.55 -3.56 -3.84
N TYR A 339 15.54 -4.64 -4.63
CA TYR A 339 16.56 -5.69 -4.57
C TYR A 339 17.67 -5.60 -5.63
N SER A 340 18.79 -6.30 -5.41
CA SER A 340 19.81 -6.62 -6.43
C SER A 340 19.70 -8.06 -6.99
N HIS A 341 18.67 -8.81 -6.57
CA HIS A 341 18.29 -10.16 -7.02
C HIS A 341 16.78 -10.38 -6.70
N PRO A 342 15.97 -11.16 -7.43
CA PRO A 342 14.49 -11.15 -7.30
C PRO A 342 13.89 -11.37 -5.90
N PHE A 343 14.69 -11.88 -4.96
CA PHE A 343 14.31 -12.16 -3.57
C PHE A 343 15.39 -11.70 -2.57
N GLY A 344 16.20 -10.69 -2.92
CA GLY A 344 17.24 -10.14 -2.05
C GLY A 344 16.68 -9.48 -0.77
N GLN A 345 17.48 -8.66 -0.08
CA GLN A 345 17.00 -7.80 1.00
C GLN A 345 17.61 -6.41 0.82
N GLY A 346 16.78 -5.38 0.80
CA GLY A 346 17.18 -3.98 0.70
C GLY A 346 16.31 -3.12 1.63
N ALA A 347 16.81 -1.96 2.03
CA ALA A 347 16.10 -1.04 2.91
C ALA A 347 16.05 0.35 2.28
N ILE A 348 14.86 0.80 1.89
CA ILE A 348 14.62 2.15 1.32
C ILE A 348 13.36 2.70 1.96
N LEU A 349 13.43 3.90 2.55
CA LEU A 349 12.35 4.47 3.34
C LEU A 349 11.05 4.62 2.57
N ASP A 350 11.07 5.19 1.38
CA ASP A 350 9.88 5.25 0.51
C ASP A 350 9.15 3.90 0.42
N VAL A 351 9.90 2.82 0.19
CA VAL A 351 9.34 1.46 0.04
C VAL A 351 8.78 0.94 1.37
N PHE A 352 9.57 0.92 2.44
CA PHE A 352 9.09 0.32 3.69
C PHE A 352 8.04 1.17 4.41
N ALA A 353 8.03 2.48 4.21
CA ALA A 353 6.96 3.35 4.67
C ALA A 353 5.66 3.07 3.89
N ALA A 354 5.73 2.87 2.56
CA ALA A 354 4.58 2.45 1.77
C ALA A 354 4.06 1.06 2.17
N VAL A 355 4.94 0.10 2.47
CA VAL A 355 4.51 -1.20 3.02
C VAL A 355 3.87 -1.04 4.40
N LEU A 356 4.45 -0.23 5.30
CA LEU A 356 3.86 0.04 6.63
C LEU A 356 2.48 0.70 6.53
N HIS A 357 2.29 1.62 5.58
CA HIS A 357 0.99 2.17 5.24
C HIS A 357 -0.02 1.05 4.93
N SER A 358 0.28 0.18 3.96
CA SER A 358 -0.65 -0.89 3.57
C SER A 358 -0.91 -1.86 4.72
N LEU A 359 0.12 -2.21 5.50
CA LEU A 359 -0.04 -3.06 6.69
C LEU A 359 -0.95 -2.45 7.75
N ALA A 360 -0.91 -1.13 7.95
CA ALA A 360 -1.83 -0.44 8.86
C ALA A 360 -3.27 -0.56 8.40
N ASP A 361 -3.52 -0.40 7.09
CA ASP A 361 -4.85 -0.58 6.51
C ASP A 361 -5.34 -2.03 6.62
N PHE A 362 -4.46 -3.03 6.37
CA PHE A 362 -4.80 -4.43 6.58
C PHE A 362 -5.12 -4.72 8.05
N HIS A 363 -4.35 -4.17 8.99
CA HIS A 363 -4.56 -4.35 10.43
C HIS A 363 -5.93 -3.84 10.88
N GLU A 364 -6.32 -2.64 10.45
CA GLU A 364 -7.65 -2.06 10.75
C GLU A 364 -8.80 -2.88 10.15
N HIS A 365 -8.55 -3.59 9.05
CA HIS A 365 -9.57 -4.36 8.35
C HIS A 365 -9.54 -5.86 8.62
N MET A 366 -8.61 -6.38 9.44
CA MET A 366 -8.61 -7.79 9.88
C MET A 366 -9.93 -8.14 10.54
N VAL A 367 -10.44 -7.21 11.36
CA VAL A 367 -11.74 -7.30 12.02
C VAL A 367 -12.47 -5.98 11.83
N THR A 368 -13.60 -5.98 11.13
CA THR A 368 -14.44 -4.78 10.96
C THR A 368 -15.71 -4.86 11.78
N ARG A 369 -16.30 -3.71 12.08
CA ARG A 369 -17.57 -3.59 12.80
C ARG A 369 -18.59 -2.85 11.93
N ALA A 370 -19.73 -3.48 11.69
CA ALA A 370 -20.85 -2.85 11.00
C ALA A 370 -21.59 -1.85 11.92
N ALA A 371 -22.40 -0.97 11.33
CA ALA A 371 -23.14 0.06 12.07
C ALA A 371 -24.12 -0.54 13.11
N ASN A 372 -24.68 -1.71 12.83
CA ASN A 372 -25.54 -2.46 13.76
C ASN A 372 -24.75 -3.17 14.90
N GLY A 373 -23.42 -3.05 14.90
CA GLY A 373 -22.53 -3.61 15.90
C GLY A 373 -22.06 -5.04 15.63
N ALA A 374 -22.47 -5.66 14.52
CA ALA A 374 -21.97 -6.96 14.10
C ALA A 374 -20.46 -6.90 13.79
N LEU A 375 -19.72 -7.95 14.16
CA LEU A 375 -18.30 -8.08 13.87
C LEU A 375 -18.07 -8.99 12.67
N SER A 376 -17.09 -8.63 11.84
CA SER A 376 -16.65 -9.43 10.71
C SER A 376 -15.16 -9.72 10.83
N VAL A 377 -14.79 -10.99 10.94
CA VAL A 377 -13.41 -11.45 10.83
C VAL A 377 -13.10 -11.68 9.36
N ASN A 378 -12.29 -10.80 8.78
CA ASN A 378 -11.98 -10.76 7.35
C ASN A 378 -10.62 -11.37 7.03
N LEU A 379 -9.61 -11.21 7.89
CA LEU A 379 -8.24 -11.69 7.63
C LEU A 379 -7.73 -12.52 8.81
N HIS A 380 -7.08 -13.66 8.56
CA HIS A 380 -6.66 -14.66 9.56
C HIS A 380 -5.23 -14.41 10.03
N PHE A 381 -5.04 -13.31 10.75
CA PHE A 381 -3.79 -12.95 11.42
C PHE A 381 -4.03 -12.70 12.91
N ASP A 382 -2.97 -12.75 13.69
CA ASP A 382 -3.01 -12.43 15.10
C ASP A 382 -3.37 -10.95 15.33
N ILE A 383 -4.38 -10.70 16.16
CA ILE A 383 -4.77 -9.34 16.56
C ILE A 383 -5.44 -9.34 17.93
N ALA A 384 -5.27 -8.25 18.67
CA ALA A 384 -6.03 -7.97 19.88
C ALA A 384 -6.67 -6.59 19.74
N THR A 385 -8.00 -6.54 19.65
CA THR A 385 -8.78 -5.31 19.57
C THR A 385 -9.61 -5.11 20.84
N PRO A 386 -10.22 -3.93 21.06
CA PRO A 386 -11.21 -3.76 22.13
C PRO A 386 -12.43 -4.69 21.99
N ALA A 387 -12.72 -5.19 20.77
CA ALA A 387 -13.91 -6.00 20.49
C ALA A 387 -13.65 -7.52 20.60
N LEU A 388 -12.48 -8.00 20.20
CA LEU A 388 -12.10 -9.42 20.26
C LEU A 388 -10.58 -9.62 20.26
N THR A 389 -10.13 -10.81 20.65
CA THR A 389 -8.77 -11.28 20.40
C THR A 389 -8.82 -12.44 19.42
N MET A 390 -7.88 -12.49 18.48
CA MET A 390 -7.79 -13.53 17.47
C MET A 390 -6.36 -14.06 17.38
N ARG A 391 -6.21 -15.38 17.33
CA ARG A 391 -4.94 -16.09 17.15
C ARG A 391 -5.04 -17.09 16.02
N SER A 392 -4.08 -17.06 15.11
CA SER A 392 -4.01 -17.93 13.95
C SER A 392 -2.86 -18.91 14.10
N LYS A 393 -3.16 -20.21 14.12
CA LYS A 393 -2.18 -21.30 14.14
C LYS A 393 -2.29 -22.11 12.85
N ARG A 394 -1.15 -22.42 12.23
CA ARG A 394 -1.09 -23.18 10.98
C ARG A 394 -0.15 -24.37 11.15
N GLY A 395 -0.65 -25.56 10.84
CA GLY A 395 0.09 -26.83 10.85
C GLY A 395 -0.35 -27.69 9.67
N THR A 396 -0.82 -28.91 9.92
CA THR A 396 -1.58 -29.69 8.93
C THR A 396 -2.87 -28.97 8.54
N ASN A 397 -3.57 -28.42 9.53
CA ASN A 397 -4.78 -27.62 9.38
C ASN A 397 -4.53 -26.18 9.86
N ALA A 398 -5.38 -25.26 9.43
CA ALA A 398 -5.48 -23.94 10.05
C ALA A 398 -6.40 -24.02 11.26
N THR A 399 -6.06 -23.27 12.31
CA THR A 399 -6.92 -23.06 13.47
C THR A 399 -6.93 -21.58 13.81
N LEU A 400 -8.11 -20.97 13.74
CA LEU A 400 -8.35 -19.59 14.13
C LEU A 400 -9.13 -19.59 15.45
N LEU A 401 -8.48 -19.12 16.50
CA LEU A 401 -9.08 -18.96 17.83
C LEU A 401 -9.54 -17.51 17.98
N ILE A 402 -10.84 -17.31 18.14
CA ILE A 402 -11.47 -15.98 18.27
C ILE A 402 -12.11 -15.90 19.64
N THR A 403 -11.73 -14.92 20.44
CA THR A 403 -12.30 -14.66 21.77
C THR A 403 -12.99 -13.29 21.77
N PRO A 404 -14.31 -13.23 21.53
CA PRO A 404 -15.07 -11.99 21.61
C PRO A 404 -15.08 -11.43 23.03
N LYS A 405 -14.98 -10.11 23.18
CA LYS A 405 -15.03 -9.43 24.50
C LYS A 405 -16.46 -9.00 24.89
N GLN A 406 -17.41 -9.16 23.96
CA GLN A 406 -18.83 -8.85 24.13
C GLN A 406 -19.68 -9.78 23.27
N CYS A 407 -20.96 -9.95 23.61
CA CYS A 407 -21.91 -10.71 22.81
C CYS A 407 -22.35 -9.90 21.58
N CYS A 408 -22.11 -10.42 20.38
CA CYS A 408 -22.45 -9.76 19.11
C CYS A 408 -22.74 -10.79 18.03
N ASP A 409 -23.44 -10.37 16.98
CA ASP A 409 -23.42 -11.13 15.74
C ASP A 409 -21.99 -11.14 15.21
N LEU A 410 -21.52 -12.32 14.82
CA LEU A 410 -20.18 -12.54 14.34
C LEU A 410 -20.25 -13.26 13.00
N ARG A 411 -19.53 -12.75 12.00
CA ARG A 411 -19.25 -13.50 10.79
C ARG A 411 -17.75 -13.74 10.64
N ILE A 412 -17.38 -14.93 10.23
CA ILE A 412 -15.97 -15.35 10.10
C ILE A 412 -15.76 -15.82 8.68
N ARG A 413 -14.85 -15.17 7.96
CA ARG A 413 -14.51 -15.57 6.60
C ARG A 413 -13.87 -16.96 6.60
N VAL A 414 -14.25 -17.78 5.65
CA VAL A 414 -13.54 -19.02 5.30
C VAL A 414 -12.89 -18.83 3.92
N PRO A 415 -11.57 -19.05 3.77
CA PRO A 415 -10.90 -18.93 2.49
C PRO A 415 -11.50 -19.86 1.42
N ALA A 416 -11.59 -19.41 0.16
CA ALA A 416 -12.28 -20.16 -0.88
C ALA A 416 -11.56 -21.47 -1.27
N TRP A 417 -10.25 -21.53 -1.05
CA TRP A 417 -9.45 -22.73 -1.25
C TRP A 417 -9.64 -23.79 -0.14
N ALA A 418 -10.30 -23.46 0.97
CA ALA A 418 -10.63 -24.43 2.00
C ALA A 418 -11.94 -25.16 1.64
N SER A 419 -11.89 -26.49 1.55
CA SER A 419 -13.09 -27.31 1.30
C SER A 419 -14.07 -27.16 2.48
N ARG A 420 -15.36 -27.01 2.18
CA ARG A 420 -16.41 -26.86 3.20
C ARG A 420 -16.51 -28.10 4.11
N GLU A 421 -16.18 -29.26 3.58
CA GLU A 421 -16.15 -30.54 4.29
C GLU A 421 -15.05 -30.60 5.35
N SER A 422 -13.98 -29.81 5.21
CA SER A 422 -12.91 -29.68 6.21
C SER A 422 -13.27 -28.73 7.34
N VAL A 423 -14.26 -27.87 7.15
CA VAL A 423 -14.56 -26.78 8.08
C VAL A 423 -15.19 -27.33 9.36
N ARG A 424 -14.64 -26.94 10.51
CA ARG A 424 -15.21 -27.20 11.84
C ARG A 424 -15.30 -25.89 12.60
N LEU A 425 -16.41 -25.70 13.29
CA LEU A 425 -16.66 -24.54 14.13
C LEU A 425 -17.10 -25.02 15.51
N ALA A 426 -16.51 -24.48 16.56
CA ALA A 426 -16.86 -24.81 17.94
C ALA A 426 -16.80 -23.58 18.84
N ILE A 427 -17.54 -23.60 19.95
CA ILE A 427 -17.41 -22.64 21.05
C ILE A 427 -17.19 -23.40 22.36
N ALA A 428 -16.14 -23.06 23.10
CA ALA A 428 -15.74 -23.80 24.31
C ALA A 428 -15.75 -25.33 24.07
N ASP A 429 -15.13 -25.75 22.96
CA ASP A 429 -15.02 -27.14 22.48
C ASP A 429 -16.34 -27.85 22.13
N LYS A 430 -17.47 -27.15 22.16
CA LYS A 430 -18.76 -27.67 21.70
C LYS A 430 -19.00 -27.31 20.23
N PRO A 431 -19.26 -28.29 19.33
CA PRO A 431 -19.54 -28.00 17.93
C PRO A 431 -20.72 -27.03 17.75
N LEU A 432 -20.55 -26.09 16.82
CA LEU A 432 -21.61 -25.19 16.36
C LEU A 432 -22.08 -25.61 14.97
N PRO A 433 -23.37 -25.44 14.65
CA PRO A 433 -23.86 -25.65 13.29
C PRO A 433 -23.21 -24.63 12.33
N LEU A 434 -22.79 -25.11 11.17
CA LEU A 434 -22.22 -24.26 10.12
C LEU A 434 -23.35 -23.56 9.35
N ARG A 435 -23.49 -22.26 9.54
CA ARG A 435 -24.42 -21.43 8.76
C ARG A 435 -23.62 -20.52 7.85
N TRP A 436 -23.85 -20.64 6.54
CA TRP A 436 -23.08 -19.93 5.52
C TRP A 436 -23.83 -18.71 4.98
N ASP A 437 -23.10 -17.62 4.78
CA ASP A 437 -23.49 -16.45 3.98
C ASP A 437 -22.33 -16.13 3.04
N GLY A 438 -22.46 -16.55 1.78
CA GLY A 438 -21.35 -16.52 0.82
C GLY A 438 -20.09 -17.24 1.36
N PRO A 439 -18.93 -16.55 1.44
CA PRO A 439 -17.69 -17.11 2.00
C PRO A 439 -17.60 -16.99 3.53
N PHE A 440 -18.64 -16.54 4.24
CA PHE A 440 -18.61 -16.36 5.69
C PHE A 440 -19.44 -17.42 6.41
N LEU A 441 -18.96 -17.84 7.58
CA LEU A 441 -19.79 -18.48 8.59
C LEU A 441 -20.41 -17.43 9.49
N VAL A 442 -21.72 -17.51 9.73
CA VAL A 442 -22.48 -16.57 10.57
C VAL A 442 -22.89 -17.20 11.89
N ILE A 443 -22.61 -16.49 12.98
CA ILE A 443 -22.96 -16.87 14.35
C ILE A 443 -23.82 -15.74 14.94
N ALA A 444 -25.07 -16.05 15.24
CA ALA A 444 -25.97 -15.11 15.87
C ALA A 444 -25.51 -14.75 17.28
N ARG A 445 -25.78 -13.52 17.73
CA ARG A 445 -25.40 -12.99 19.05
C ARG A 445 -25.69 -13.95 20.21
N ASN A 446 -26.84 -14.63 20.19
CA ASN A 446 -27.24 -15.55 21.27
C ASN A 446 -26.34 -16.80 21.38
N ASN A 447 -25.55 -17.09 20.36
CA ASN A 447 -24.58 -18.19 20.33
C ASN A 447 -23.13 -17.69 20.51
N VAL A 448 -22.93 -16.39 20.75
CA VAL A 448 -21.63 -15.79 21.03
C VAL A 448 -21.57 -15.42 22.51
N THR A 449 -20.77 -16.15 23.27
CA THR A 449 -20.53 -15.87 24.69
C THR A 449 -19.25 -15.06 24.84
N ALA A 450 -19.34 -13.88 25.46
CA ALA A 450 -18.17 -13.06 25.77
C ALA A 450 -17.12 -13.85 26.60
N GLY A 451 -15.85 -13.71 26.24
CA GLY A 451 -14.73 -14.40 26.88
C GLY A 451 -14.57 -15.88 26.47
N SER A 452 -15.59 -16.50 25.86
CA SER A 452 -15.49 -17.89 25.38
C SER A 452 -14.80 -17.93 24.03
N ALA A 453 -13.89 -18.88 23.86
CA ALA A 453 -13.18 -19.03 22.60
C ALA A 453 -14.04 -19.76 21.56
N ILE A 454 -14.14 -19.16 20.37
CA ILE A 454 -14.71 -19.71 19.16
C ILE A 454 -13.54 -20.20 18.31
N THR A 455 -13.57 -21.48 17.93
CA THR A 455 -12.52 -22.12 17.15
C THR A 455 -13.04 -22.43 15.76
N LEU A 456 -12.43 -21.84 14.74
CA LEU A 456 -12.60 -22.22 13.34
C LEU A 456 -11.40 -23.07 12.91
N GLN A 457 -11.65 -24.27 12.39
CA GLN A 457 -10.63 -25.11 11.76
C GLN A 457 -11.00 -25.41 10.31
N HIS A 458 -9.98 -25.51 9.46
CA HIS A 458 -10.12 -25.95 8.07
C HIS A 458 -8.77 -26.44 7.53
N ASP A 459 -8.81 -27.21 6.44
CA ASP A 459 -7.59 -27.75 5.83
C ASP A 459 -6.71 -26.67 5.22
N LEU A 460 -5.43 -27.00 5.00
CA LEU A 460 -4.46 -26.20 4.25
C LEU A 460 -3.95 -27.01 3.05
N PRO A 461 -4.63 -26.96 1.88
CA PRO A 461 -4.27 -27.76 0.73
C PRO A 461 -2.86 -27.43 0.25
N GLN A 462 -2.10 -28.46 -0.13
CA GLN A 462 -0.78 -28.30 -0.72
C GLN A 462 -0.89 -28.21 -2.24
N ARG A 463 -0.11 -27.32 -2.84
CA ARG A 463 0.03 -27.21 -4.29
C ARG A 463 1.42 -26.75 -4.68
N GLN A 464 1.78 -26.93 -5.94
CA GLN A 464 3.00 -26.40 -6.51
C GLN A 464 2.67 -25.43 -7.65
N THR A 465 3.46 -24.37 -7.77
CA THR A 465 3.42 -23.46 -8.92
C THR A 465 4.83 -23.18 -9.41
N VAL A 466 4.94 -22.67 -10.63
CA VAL A 466 6.19 -22.18 -11.19
C VAL A 466 6.02 -20.69 -11.50
N GLU A 467 6.98 -19.89 -11.05
CA GLU A 467 7.12 -18.50 -11.48
C GLU A 467 8.40 -18.34 -12.29
N GLU A 468 8.35 -17.52 -13.33
CA GLU A 468 9.46 -17.35 -14.26
C GLU A 468 9.83 -15.86 -14.34
N MET A 469 11.14 -15.57 -14.33
CA MET A 469 11.63 -14.21 -14.51
C MET A 469 11.56 -13.79 -15.98
N PRO A 470 11.23 -12.52 -16.28
CA PRO A 470 10.86 -12.11 -17.64
C PRO A 470 12.04 -12.04 -18.61
N VAL A 471 13.29 -11.86 -18.16
CA VAL A 471 14.47 -11.73 -19.04
C VAL A 471 15.32 -12.99 -19.01
N SER A 472 15.67 -13.47 -17.81
CA SER A 472 16.53 -14.66 -17.68
C SER A 472 15.80 -15.98 -17.91
N HIS A 473 14.47 -15.99 -17.94
CA HIS A 473 13.62 -17.19 -17.95
C HIS A 473 13.90 -18.15 -16.78
N ARG A 474 14.53 -17.66 -15.71
CA ARG A 474 14.81 -18.47 -14.54
C ARG A 474 13.50 -18.82 -13.84
N LYS A 475 13.32 -20.12 -13.61
CA LYS A 475 12.14 -20.69 -12.97
C LYS A 475 12.32 -20.85 -11.46
N PHE A 476 11.26 -20.56 -10.72
CA PHE A 476 11.13 -20.73 -9.28
C PHE A 476 9.93 -21.64 -9.00
N ASN A 477 10.21 -22.86 -8.56
CA ASN A 477 9.19 -23.83 -8.17
C ASN A 477 8.78 -23.57 -6.72
N LEU A 478 7.57 -23.08 -6.52
CA LEU A 478 7.02 -22.71 -5.23
C LEU A 478 6.12 -23.84 -4.71
N THR A 479 6.38 -24.29 -3.48
CA THR A 479 5.47 -25.18 -2.75
C THR A 479 4.62 -24.33 -1.82
N TRP A 480 3.31 -24.52 -1.91
CA TRP A 480 2.31 -23.79 -1.16
C TRP A 480 1.61 -24.67 -0.14
N ARG A 481 1.14 -24.05 0.93
CA ARG A 481 0.21 -24.62 1.91
C ARG A 481 -0.90 -23.59 2.18
N GLY A 482 -2.04 -23.79 1.53
CA GLY A 482 -3.06 -22.77 1.36
C GLY A 482 -2.49 -21.56 0.60
N ASP A 483 -2.47 -20.42 1.27
CA ASP A 483 -1.99 -19.11 0.81
C ASP A 483 -0.55 -18.77 1.24
N GLU A 484 0.15 -19.70 1.93
CA GLU A 484 1.54 -19.56 2.37
C GLU A 484 2.50 -20.27 1.40
N VAL A 485 3.61 -19.63 1.02
CA VAL A 485 4.74 -20.31 0.36
C VAL A 485 5.64 -20.89 1.44
N VAL A 486 5.76 -22.22 1.46
CA VAL A 486 6.54 -22.95 2.49
C VAL A 486 7.94 -23.33 2.02
N SER A 487 8.18 -23.36 0.70
CA SER A 487 9.52 -23.56 0.13
C SER A 487 9.58 -23.08 -1.32
N CYS A 488 10.78 -22.77 -1.80
CA CYS A 488 11.06 -22.40 -3.18
C CYS A 488 12.34 -23.10 -3.68
N GLU A 489 12.33 -23.57 -4.92
CA GLU A 489 13.50 -24.10 -5.63
C GLU A 489 13.73 -23.31 -6.94
N PRO A 490 14.87 -22.60 -7.12
CA PRO A 490 16.00 -22.52 -6.20
C PRO A 490 15.65 -21.82 -4.88
N LYS A 491 16.40 -22.14 -3.82
CA LYS A 491 16.22 -21.49 -2.51
C LYS A 491 16.39 -19.99 -2.62
N VAL A 492 15.55 -19.25 -1.91
CA VAL A 492 15.59 -17.79 -1.85
C VAL A 492 15.58 -17.29 -0.40
N PRO A 493 16.14 -16.10 -0.10
CA PRO A 493 16.29 -15.60 1.27
C PRO A 493 15.00 -15.43 2.07
N ILE A 494 13.87 -15.16 1.41
CA ILE A 494 12.61 -14.83 2.10
C ILE A 494 11.79 -16.05 2.51
N TYR A 495 12.01 -17.20 1.86
CA TYR A 495 11.30 -18.43 2.20
C TYR A 495 12.22 -19.31 3.04
N PRO A 496 11.81 -19.73 4.24
CA PRO A 496 12.61 -20.63 5.03
C PRO A 496 12.89 -21.90 4.23
N GLY A 497 14.13 -22.40 4.28
CA GLY A 497 14.41 -23.77 3.84
C GLY A 497 13.51 -24.74 4.60
N LYS A 498 13.03 -25.81 3.93
CA LYS A 498 12.11 -26.84 4.47
C LYS A 498 12.23 -26.95 5.99
N ARG A 499 11.24 -26.43 6.75
CA ARG A 499 11.09 -26.85 8.14
C ARG A 499 10.63 -28.31 8.09
N PRO A 500 11.29 -29.25 8.77
CA PRO A 500 10.75 -30.59 8.92
C PRO A 500 9.35 -30.49 9.57
N LEU A 501 8.44 -31.32 9.06
CA LEU A 501 7.02 -31.37 9.41
C LEU A 501 6.77 -31.51 10.92
#